data_AF-A0A8W8MGW5-F1
#
_entry.id   AF-A0A8W8MGW5-F1
#
_cell.length_a   1.000
_cell.length_b   1.000
_cell.length_c   1.000
_cell.angle_alpha   90.00
_cell.angle_beta   90.00
_cell.angle_gamma   90.00
#
_symmetry.space_group_name_H-M   'P 1'
#
loop_
_entity.id
_entity.type
_entity.pdbx_description
1 polymer ?
#
loop_
_entity_poly.entity_id
_entity_poly.type
_entity_poly.pdbx_seq_one_letter_code
_entity_poly.pdbx_strand_id
1 'polypeptide(L)'
;MSCLQYQVGFILTHGACKQRDIDRLAKLGLCTTSKSISKKLSSWEAFLDSEILDIKKNWSEGGELKYQLIGLFDCNENKTQDVIQLLKGLTEKYVPMKDGEIAEEVFFGGDRLTDERIQGAQNAMSNAGSAKESLKGFISKIEDWHRMMNFLEVQTKGENHSGLIPD
;
A
#
# COMPACT_ATOMS: atom_id res chain seq x y z
N MET A 1 -11.99 23.69 -10.06
CA MET A 1 -10.73 23.22 -9.44
C MET A 1 -10.26 22.04 -10.26
N SER A 2 -9.07 22.09 -10.85
CA SER A 2 -8.65 21.07 -11.82
C SER A 2 -8.20 19.79 -11.14
N CYS A 3 -8.45 18.64 -11.78
CA CYS A 3 -7.90 17.33 -11.41
C CYS A 3 -6.38 17.42 -11.12
N LEU A 4 -5.63 18.17 -11.94
CA LEU A 4 -4.20 18.42 -11.78
C LEU A 4 -3.83 19.06 -10.43
N GLN A 5 -4.65 19.98 -9.88
CA GLN A 5 -4.38 20.57 -8.56
C GLN A 5 -4.57 19.57 -7.41
N TYR A 6 -5.44 18.58 -7.57
CA TYR A 6 -5.59 17.48 -6.63
C TYR A 6 -4.42 16.51 -6.75
N GLN A 7 -4.04 16.10 -7.96
CA GLN A 7 -2.87 15.24 -8.22
C GLN A 7 -1.59 15.82 -7.62
N VAL A 8 -1.30 17.11 -7.86
CA VAL A 8 -0.16 17.79 -7.25
C VAL A 8 -0.28 17.82 -5.72
N GLY A 9 -1.48 18.07 -5.18
CA GLY A 9 -1.74 18.03 -3.73
C GLY A 9 -1.48 16.66 -3.10
N PHE A 10 -1.88 15.59 -3.77
CA PHE A 10 -1.66 14.22 -3.32
C PHE A 10 -0.18 13.84 -3.36
N ILE A 11 0.54 14.18 -4.44
CA ILE A 11 1.99 13.97 -4.55
C ILE A 11 2.72 14.69 -3.41
N LEU A 12 2.36 15.94 -3.11
CA LEU A 12 2.96 16.69 -2.00
C LEU A 12 2.65 16.05 -0.65
N THR A 13 1.43 15.57 -0.45
CA THR A 13 1.02 14.92 0.81
C THR A 13 1.77 13.61 1.04
N HIS A 14 1.98 12.81 -0.01
CA HIS A 14 2.70 11.53 0.09
C HIS A 14 4.22 11.67 0.01
N GLY A 15 4.72 12.77 -0.57
CA GLY A 15 6.12 13.18 -0.52
C GLY A 15 6.54 13.79 0.83
N ALA A 16 5.80 13.52 1.90
CA ALA A 16 6.03 14.02 3.26
C ALA A 16 6.07 15.56 3.39
N CYS A 17 5.42 16.30 2.48
CA CYS A 17 5.33 17.75 2.58
C CYS A 17 4.38 18.14 3.74
N LYS A 18 4.77 19.13 4.54
CA LYS A 18 3.98 19.55 5.70
C LYS A 18 2.69 20.24 5.24
N GLN A 19 1.59 20.03 5.96
CA GLN A 19 0.30 20.68 5.66
C GLN A 19 0.41 22.20 5.50
N ARG A 20 1.22 22.87 6.33
CA ARG A 20 1.50 24.31 6.25
C ARG A 20 2.12 24.74 4.91
N ASP A 21 2.94 23.88 4.31
CA ASP A 21 3.66 24.17 3.07
C ASP A 21 2.76 23.86 1.87
N ILE A 22 1.94 22.81 1.97
CA ILE A 22 0.84 22.54 1.03
C ILE A 22 -0.14 23.72 0.99
N ASP A 23 -0.53 24.29 2.13
CA ASP A 23 -1.44 25.44 2.17
C ASP A 23 -0.80 26.73 1.62
N ARG A 24 0.52 26.86 1.68
CA ARG A 24 1.25 27.95 1.01
C ARG A 24 1.24 27.78 -0.50
N LEU A 25 1.47 26.57 -1.00
CA LEU A 25 1.41 26.24 -2.42
C LEU A 25 -0.02 26.36 -2.97
N ALA A 26 -1.02 26.05 -2.15
CA ALA A 26 -2.43 26.23 -2.50
C ALA A 26 -2.79 27.70 -2.70
N LYS A 27 -2.24 28.61 -1.87
CA LYS A 27 -2.41 30.06 -2.05
C LYS A 27 -1.76 30.58 -3.35
N LEU A 28 -0.77 29.88 -3.87
CA LEU A 28 -0.13 30.16 -5.16
C LEU A 28 -0.87 29.51 -6.34
N GLY A 29 -1.97 28.78 -6.09
CA GLY A 29 -2.77 28.10 -7.11
C GLY A 29 -2.17 26.79 -7.63
N LEU A 30 -1.08 26.31 -7.03
CA LEU A 30 -0.35 25.11 -7.48
C LEU A 30 -1.01 23.79 -7.06
N CYS A 31 -1.72 23.79 -5.93
CA CYS A 31 -2.43 22.62 -5.43
C CYS A 31 -3.70 23.02 -4.68
N THR A 32 -4.48 22.04 -4.23
CA THR A 32 -5.61 22.30 -3.32
C THR A 32 -5.15 22.40 -1.86
N THR A 33 -6.00 22.93 -0.98
CA THR A 33 -5.67 23.04 0.45
C THR A 33 -5.51 21.67 1.09
N SER A 34 -4.66 21.59 2.12
CA SER A 34 -4.43 20.37 2.90
C SER A 34 -5.74 19.76 3.44
N LYS A 35 -6.69 20.62 3.82
CA LYS A 35 -8.02 20.24 4.30
C LYS A 35 -8.88 19.61 3.21
N SER A 36 -8.87 20.18 1.99
CA SER A 36 -9.59 19.61 0.84
C SER A 36 -9.01 18.25 0.43
N ILE A 37 -7.68 18.13 0.44
CA ILE A 37 -6.97 16.87 0.17
C ILE A 37 -7.37 15.80 1.18
N SER A 38 -7.32 16.13 2.47
CA SER A 38 -7.69 15.19 3.55
C SER A 38 -9.14 14.73 3.43
N LYS A 39 -10.08 15.64 3.14
CA LYS A 39 -11.49 15.29 2.94
C LYS A 39 -11.68 14.37 1.72
N LYS A 40 -10.92 14.58 0.65
CA LYS A 40 -10.96 13.74 -0.55
C LYS A 40 -10.37 12.35 -0.29
N LEU A 41 -9.26 12.26 0.44
CA LEU A 41 -8.68 10.98 0.89
C LEU A 41 -9.69 10.19 1.74
N SER A 42 -10.32 10.81 2.73
CA SER A 42 -11.34 10.15 3.54
C SER A 42 -12.56 9.71 2.71
N SER A 43 -12.92 10.43 1.65
CA SER A 43 -13.99 9.98 0.74
C SER A 43 -13.61 8.80 -0.13
N TRP A 44 -12.31 8.59 -0.34
CA TRP A 44 -11.77 7.48 -1.13
C TRP A 44 -11.48 6.24 -0.30
N GLU A 45 -11.34 6.36 1.02
CA GLU A 45 -11.17 5.22 1.92
C GLU A 45 -12.26 4.15 1.71
N ALA A 46 -13.53 4.55 1.68
CA ALA A 46 -14.64 3.63 1.42
C ALA A 46 -14.63 3.03 0.00
N PHE A 47 -14.12 3.78 -0.99
CA PHE A 47 -14.02 3.31 -2.37
C PHE A 47 -12.87 2.30 -2.54
N LEU A 48 -11.72 2.59 -1.93
CA LEU A 48 -10.56 1.71 -1.89
C LEU A 48 -10.92 0.37 -1.25
N ASP A 49 -11.65 0.40 -0.13
CA ASP A 49 -12.11 -0.82 0.52
C ASP A 49 -13.04 -1.65 -0.39
N SER A 50 -13.94 -1.00 -1.13
CA SER A 50 -14.84 -1.70 -2.06
C SER A 50 -14.10 -2.31 -3.26
N GLU A 51 -13.13 -1.60 -3.85
CA GLU A 51 -12.29 -2.11 -4.94
C GLU A 51 -11.42 -3.28 -4.47
N ILE A 52 -10.87 -3.21 -3.26
CA ILE A 52 -10.09 -4.31 -2.67
C ILE A 52 -10.98 -5.56 -2.49
N LEU A 53 -12.23 -5.39 -2.08
CA LEU A 53 -13.19 -6.49 -1.94
C LEU A 53 -13.57 -7.11 -3.30
N ASP A 54 -13.77 -6.29 -4.33
CA ASP A 54 -14.08 -6.77 -5.69
C ASP A 54 -12.88 -7.49 -6.33
N ILE A 55 -11.67 -6.98 -6.14
CA ILE A 55 -10.44 -7.66 -6.57
C ILE A 55 -10.30 -9.01 -5.86
N LYS A 56 -10.56 -9.06 -4.55
CA LYS A 56 -10.53 -10.32 -3.77
C LYS A 56 -11.54 -11.35 -4.33
N LYS A 57 -12.74 -10.89 -4.71
CA LYS A 57 -13.77 -11.74 -5.30
C LYS A 57 -13.33 -12.27 -6.68
N ASN A 58 -12.87 -11.39 -7.57
CA ASN A 58 -12.34 -11.79 -8.88
C ASN A 58 -11.19 -12.81 -8.78
N TRP A 59 -10.39 -12.74 -7.72
CA TRP A 59 -9.31 -13.69 -7.48
C TRP A 59 -9.80 -15.05 -6.98
N SER A 60 -10.81 -15.07 -6.10
CA SER A 60 -11.47 -16.33 -5.72
C SER A 60 -12.12 -17.06 -6.90
N GLU A 61 -12.40 -16.33 -7.98
CA GLU A 61 -12.93 -16.83 -9.24
C GLU A 61 -11.84 -17.14 -10.29
N GLY A 62 -10.55 -16.92 -9.97
CA GLY A 62 -9.40 -17.31 -10.81
C GLY A 62 -8.80 -16.21 -11.71
N GLY A 63 -8.99 -14.93 -11.38
CA GLY A 63 -8.49 -13.80 -12.18
C GLY A 63 -6.96 -13.67 -12.30
N GLU A 64 -6.49 -13.05 -13.39
CA GLU A 64 -5.06 -12.94 -13.79
C GLU A 64 -4.22 -11.89 -13.01
N LEU A 65 -4.81 -11.11 -12.10
CA LEU A 65 -4.12 -9.99 -11.44
C LEU A 65 -3.06 -10.49 -10.44
N LYS A 66 -1.79 -10.08 -10.67
CA LYS A 66 -0.59 -10.58 -9.96
C LYS A 66 -0.14 -9.74 -8.75
N TYR A 67 -0.78 -8.60 -8.48
CA TYR A 67 -0.45 -7.72 -7.35
C TYR A 67 -1.73 -7.22 -6.68
N GLN A 68 -1.72 -7.13 -5.34
CA GLN A 68 -2.89 -6.73 -4.56
C GLN A 68 -2.48 -5.83 -3.39
N LEU A 69 -3.26 -4.77 -3.16
CA LEU A 69 -3.24 -4.02 -1.89
C LEU A 69 -3.88 -4.90 -0.81
N ILE A 70 -3.06 -5.43 0.10
CA ILE A 70 -3.48 -6.39 1.11
C ILE A 70 -4.30 -5.72 2.24
N GLY A 71 -4.16 -4.40 2.40
CA GLY A 71 -4.89 -3.58 3.37
C GLY A 71 -3.97 -2.63 4.15
N LEU A 72 -4.58 -1.82 5.03
CA LEU A 72 -3.89 -1.05 6.06
C LEU A 72 -3.84 -1.87 7.35
N PHE A 73 -2.63 -2.11 7.86
CA PHE A 73 -2.43 -2.85 9.11
C PHE A 73 -1.86 -1.90 10.16
N ASP A 74 -2.52 -1.82 11.32
CA ASP A 74 -1.99 -1.11 12.47
C ASP A 74 -0.76 -1.86 13.00
N CYS A 75 0.42 -1.30 12.76
CA CYS A 75 1.70 -1.86 13.18
C CYS A 75 2.64 -0.75 13.62
N ASN A 76 3.32 -0.93 14.76
CA ASN A 76 4.39 -0.04 15.16
C ASN A 76 5.70 -0.50 14.53
N GLU A 77 6.04 0.08 13.39
CA GLU A 77 7.25 -0.23 12.62
C GLU A 77 8.57 0.03 13.38
N ASN A 78 8.53 0.74 14.51
CA ASN A 78 9.71 0.92 15.37
C ASN A 78 9.98 -0.29 16.27
N LYS A 79 9.02 -1.20 16.42
CA LYS A 79 9.14 -2.42 17.21
C LYS A 79 9.23 -3.63 16.29
N THR A 80 10.40 -4.24 16.21
CA THR A 80 10.63 -5.44 15.39
C THR A 80 9.68 -6.58 15.75
N GLN A 81 9.27 -6.73 17.02
CA GLN A 81 8.32 -7.76 17.45
C GLN A 81 6.93 -7.57 16.82
N ASP A 82 6.44 -6.33 16.74
CA ASP A 82 5.13 -6.02 16.17
C ASP A 82 5.14 -6.33 14.66
N VAL A 83 6.25 -5.99 13.97
CA VAL A 83 6.47 -6.33 12.55
C VAL A 83 6.54 -7.85 12.34
N ILE A 84 7.23 -8.59 13.21
CA ILE A 84 7.28 -10.06 13.15
C ILE A 84 5.88 -10.66 13.32
N GLN A 85 5.09 -10.16 14.27
CA GLN A 85 3.75 -10.66 14.51
C GLN A 85 2.82 -10.39 13.32
N LEU A 86 2.93 -9.21 12.72
CA LEU A 86 2.25 -8.88 11.47
C LEU A 86 2.64 -9.85 10.36
N LEU A 87 3.95 -10.03 10.10
CA LEU A 87 4.45 -10.90 9.04
C LEU A 87 4.08 -12.37 9.25
N LYS A 88 3.99 -12.85 10.49
CA LYS A 88 3.46 -14.20 10.78
C LYS A 88 1.99 -14.32 10.37
N GLY A 89 1.16 -13.34 10.76
CA GLY A 89 -0.25 -13.31 10.38
C GLY A 89 -0.48 -13.19 8.87
N LEU A 90 0.42 -12.49 8.17
CA LEU A 90 0.38 -12.40 6.70
C LEU A 90 0.88 -13.68 6.03
N THR A 91 1.93 -14.30 6.56
CA THR A 91 2.44 -15.60 6.06
C THR A 91 1.35 -16.66 6.10
N GLU A 92 0.58 -16.74 7.19
CA GLU A 92 -0.51 -17.72 7.31
C GLU A 92 -1.66 -17.50 6.34
N LYS A 93 -1.90 -16.26 5.93
CA LYS A 93 -3.04 -15.89 5.07
C LYS A 93 -2.72 -15.89 3.58
N TYR A 94 -1.50 -15.48 3.23
CA TYR A 94 -1.16 -15.13 1.84
C TYR A 94 -0.03 -15.94 1.24
N VAL A 95 0.83 -16.58 2.05
CA VAL A 95 1.90 -17.42 1.51
C VAL A 95 1.33 -18.81 1.23
N PRO A 96 1.30 -19.26 -0.04
CA PRO A 96 0.80 -20.59 -0.36
C PRO A 96 1.72 -21.65 0.25
N MET A 97 1.12 -22.55 1.03
CA MET A 97 1.83 -23.67 1.66
C MET A 97 1.43 -24.99 0.98
N LYS A 98 2.42 -25.83 0.69
CA LYS A 98 2.23 -27.20 0.18
C LYS A 98 2.96 -28.15 1.11
N ASP A 99 2.24 -29.12 1.67
CA ASP A 99 2.78 -30.15 2.57
C ASP A 99 3.60 -29.62 3.77
N GLY A 100 3.26 -28.41 4.26
CA GLY A 100 3.95 -27.76 5.38
C GLY A 100 5.19 -26.94 4.98
N GLU A 101 5.54 -26.92 3.70
CA GLU A 101 6.61 -26.10 3.13
C GLU A 101 6.02 -24.93 2.31
N ILE A 102 6.83 -23.88 2.11
CA ILE A 102 6.45 -22.72 1.29
C ILE A 102 6.46 -23.16 -0.17
N ALA A 103 5.30 -23.10 -0.84
CA ALA A 103 5.17 -23.52 -2.24
C ALA A 103 5.74 -22.47 -3.21
N GLU A 104 5.52 -21.20 -2.90
CA GLU A 104 6.01 -20.05 -3.67
C GLU A 104 6.23 -18.85 -2.75
N GLU A 105 7.30 -18.11 -3.01
CA GLU A 105 7.59 -16.86 -2.29
C GLU A 105 6.76 -15.72 -2.90
N VAL A 106 6.14 -14.91 -2.04
CA VAL A 106 5.25 -13.82 -2.44
C VAL A 106 6.02 -12.50 -2.38
N PHE A 107 5.87 -11.66 -3.40
CA PHE A 107 6.45 -10.31 -3.36
C PHE A 107 5.73 -9.44 -2.33
N PHE A 108 6.51 -8.82 -1.46
CA PHE A 108 6.05 -7.84 -0.49
C PHE A 108 6.63 -6.48 -0.86
N GLY A 109 5.82 -5.68 -1.56
CA GLY A 109 6.18 -4.34 -2.00
C GLY A 109 5.97 -3.29 -0.91
N GLY A 110 6.97 -2.46 -0.66
CA GLY A 110 6.91 -1.39 0.33
C GLY A 110 7.83 -0.21 0.00
N ASP A 111 7.81 0.81 0.85
CA ASP A 111 8.81 1.86 0.77
C ASP A 111 10.17 1.39 1.30
N ARG A 112 11.22 2.19 1.14
CA ARG A 112 12.58 1.84 1.62
C ARG A 112 12.60 1.48 3.11
N LEU A 113 11.77 2.12 3.93
CA LEU A 113 11.71 1.84 5.36
C LEU A 113 11.02 0.49 5.63
N THR A 114 9.93 0.21 4.94
CA THR A 114 9.21 -1.06 5.00
C THR A 114 10.13 -2.21 4.63
N ASP A 115 10.95 -2.05 3.58
CA ASP A 115 11.95 -3.04 3.17
C ASP A 115 12.99 -3.32 4.27
N GLU A 116 13.58 -2.27 4.84
CA GLU A 116 14.53 -2.41 5.95
C GLU A 116 13.91 -3.12 7.18
N ARG A 117 12.64 -2.84 7.48
CA ARG A 117 11.94 -3.45 8.62
C ARG A 117 11.65 -4.93 8.39
N ILE A 118 11.27 -5.32 7.18
CA ILE A 118 11.03 -6.73 6.83
C ILE A 118 12.34 -7.51 6.86
N GLN A 119 13.40 -6.98 6.26
CA GLN A 119 14.72 -7.61 6.33
C GLN A 119 15.20 -7.75 7.77
N GLY A 120 14.98 -6.74 8.61
CA GLY A 120 15.28 -6.79 10.04
C GLY A 120 14.50 -7.89 10.77
N ALA A 121 13.21 -8.06 10.46
CA ALA A 121 12.36 -9.11 11.03
C ALA A 121 12.79 -10.52 10.57
N GLN A 122 13.11 -10.70 9.27
CA GLN A 122 13.61 -11.96 8.72
C GLN A 122 14.97 -12.34 9.32
N ASN A 123 15.88 -11.37 9.47
CA ASN A 123 17.18 -11.60 10.10
C ASN A 123 17.04 -12.02 11.57
N ALA A 124 16.12 -11.38 12.32
CA ALA A 124 15.83 -11.74 13.71
C ALA A 124 15.26 -13.17 13.84
N MET A 125 14.55 -13.65 12.82
CA MET A 125 13.94 -14.99 12.77
C MET A 125 14.79 -16.01 11.99
N SER A 126 16.00 -15.66 11.56
CA SER A 126 16.85 -16.50 10.70
C SER A 126 17.23 -17.85 11.31
N ASN A 127 17.29 -17.94 12.64
CA ASN A 127 17.60 -19.15 13.40
C ASN A 127 16.38 -20.05 13.66
N ALA A 128 15.20 -19.72 13.12
CA ALA A 128 14.00 -20.52 13.35
C ALA A 128 14.06 -21.89 12.64
N GLY A 129 13.34 -22.88 13.19
CA GLY A 129 13.45 -24.28 12.76
C GLY A 129 12.80 -24.59 11.41
N SER A 130 12.01 -23.68 10.85
CA SER A 130 11.35 -23.84 9.56
C SER A 130 11.39 -22.56 8.71
N ALA A 131 11.26 -22.72 7.39
CA ALA A 131 11.18 -21.61 6.43
C ALA A 131 9.97 -20.69 6.72
N LYS A 132 8.87 -21.27 7.23
CA LYS A 132 7.67 -20.56 7.68
C LYS A 132 7.96 -19.67 8.88
N GLU A 133 8.63 -20.21 9.90
CA GLU A 133 8.95 -19.44 11.11
C GLU A 133 10.04 -18.39 10.89
N SER A 134 10.93 -18.62 9.93
CA SER A 134 11.96 -17.65 9.52
C SER A 134 11.44 -16.58 8.55
N LEU A 135 10.13 -16.55 8.28
CA LEU A 135 9.46 -15.54 7.46
C LEU A 135 10.01 -15.44 6.03
N LYS A 136 10.54 -16.54 5.48
CA LYS A 136 11.12 -16.60 4.13
C LYS A 136 10.08 -16.65 3.01
N GLY A 137 8.80 -16.69 3.35
CA GLY A 137 7.71 -16.69 2.37
C GLY A 137 7.51 -15.35 1.66
N PHE A 138 8.19 -14.28 2.10
CA PHE A 138 8.09 -12.97 1.50
C PHE A 138 9.43 -12.50 0.92
N ILE A 139 9.40 -12.10 -0.36
CA ILE A 139 10.49 -11.36 -0.99
C ILE A 139 10.17 -9.88 -0.85
N SER A 140 10.91 -9.20 0.02
CA SER A 140 10.79 -7.75 0.16
C SER A 140 11.31 -7.05 -1.10
N LYS A 141 10.53 -6.11 -1.64
CA LYS A 141 10.91 -5.26 -2.76
C LYS A 141 10.63 -3.81 -2.46
N ILE A 142 11.61 -2.97 -2.77
CA ILE A 142 11.44 -1.52 -2.78
C ILE A 142 10.55 -1.17 -3.97
N GLU A 143 9.34 -0.70 -3.68
CA GLU A 143 8.30 -0.37 -4.64
C GLU A 143 7.85 1.09 -4.51
N ASP A 144 8.74 1.98 -4.05
CA ASP A 144 8.50 3.43 -3.91
C ASP A 144 7.80 4.02 -5.16
N TRP A 145 8.22 3.60 -6.35
CA TRP A 145 7.65 4.05 -7.61
C TRP A 145 6.33 3.34 -7.98
N HIS A 146 6.23 2.02 -7.76
CA HIS A 146 5.02 1.27 -8.09
C HIS A 146 3.86 1.60 -7.17
N ARG A 147 4.11 1.91 -5.89
CA ARG A 147 3.07 2.38 -4.96
C ARG A 147 2.54 3.75 -5.38
N MET A 148 3.42 4.66 -5.82
CA MET A 148 3.02 5.96 -6.37
C MET A 148 2.20 5.79 -7.66
N MET A 149 2.64 4.92 -8.58
CA MET A 149 1.95 4.66 -9.84
C MET A 149 0.61 3.93 -9.64
N ASN A 150 0.54 2.91 -8.79
CA ASN A 150 -0.70 2.21 -8.43
C ASN A 150 -1.67 3.16 -7.73
N PHE A 151 -1.17 4.03 -6.86
CA PHE A 151 -1.98 5.07 -6.24
C PHE A 151 -2.54 6.02 -7.29
N LEU A 152 -1.70 6.58 -8.18
CA LEU A 152 -2.12 7.44 -9.31
C LEU A 152 -3.12 6.74 -10.25
N GLU A 153 -2.94 5.45 -10.52
CA GLU A 153 -3.85 4.66 -11.34
C GLU A 153 -5.22 4.51 -10.66
N VAL A 154 -5.24 4.21 -9.36
CA VAL A 154 -6.48 4.17 -8.57
C VAL A 154 -7.13 5.55 -8.46
N GLN A 155 -6.35 6.64 -8.39
CA GLN A 155 -6.90 8.01 -8.48
C GLN A 155 -7.61 8.22 -9.82
N THR A 156 -6.95 7.83 -10.91
CA THR A 156 -7.48 8.00 -12.27
C THR A 156 -8.75 7.18 -12.47
N LYS A 157 -8.77 5.93 -11.99
CA LYS A 157 -9.94 5.04 -12.02
C LYS A 157 -11.10 5.55 -11.16
N GLY A 158 -10.81 6.06 -9.95
CA GLY A 158 -11.81 6.67 -9.07
C GLY A 158 -12.37 8.00 -9.61
N GLU A 159 -11.56 8.79 -10.33
CA GLU A 159 -11.99 10.02 -10.99
C GLU A 159 -12.95 9.74 -12.15
N ASN A 160 -12.67 8.71 -12.96
CA ASN A 160 -13.55 8.24 -14.04
C ASN A 160 -14.93 7.79 -13.51
N HIS A 161 -14.97 7.09 -12.37
CA HIS A 161 -16.22 6.67 -11.74
C HIS A 161 -17.03 7.83 -11.14
N SER A 162 -16.37 8.94 -10.76
CA SER A 162 -17.02 10.13 -10.19
C SER A 162 -17.53 11.16 -11.22
N GLY A 163 -17.42 10.86 -12.52
CA GLY A 163 -18.01 11.65 -13.60
C GLY A 163 -17.38 13.03 -13.83
N LEU A 164 -16.11 13.21 -13.48
CA LEU A 164 -15.41 14.51 -13.56
C LEU A 164 -14.49 14.69 -14.78
N ILE A 165 -14.42 13.70 -15.66
CA ILE A 165 -13.74 13.80 -16.96
C ILE A 165 -14.81 13.58 -18.03
N PRO A 166 -15.30 14.63 -18.73
CA PRO A 166 -15.91 14.43 -20.03
C PRO A 166 -14.82 13.98 -21.01
N ASP A 167 -15.19 13.08 -21.92
CA ASP A 167 -14.37 12.64 -23.05
C ASP A 167 -13.65 13.79 -23.78
#